data_AF-A0A7C2U4T1-F1
#
_entry.id   AF-A0A7C2U4T1-F1
#
_cell.length_a   1.000
_cell.length_b   1.000
_cell.length_c   1.000
_cell.angle_alpha   90.00
_cell.angle_beta   90.00
_cell.angle_gamma   90.00
#
_symmetry.space_group_name_H-M   'P 1'
#
loop_
_entity.id
_entity.type
_entity.pdbx_description
1 polymer ?
#
loop_
_entity_poly.entity_id
_entity_poly.type
_entity_poly.pdbx_seq_one_letter_code
_entity_poly.pdbx_strand_id
1 'polypeptide(L)'
;MSFASKDKTAAYHARHYLPHAARGEFGSTGWTVSRLGFGCYRVDEITAEHAAALKLALRSGINLIDTSTNYTDGGSERLVGRVLQELIKSGELLREEIVVVSKAGYVQGQNLHLAQERERQGRNFPEMVKYMQNCWHCLHPDFLSDQLFRSLARLQLDHLDVLLLHNPEYFLSDALHRKNGDIEALRQEYYRRLREAFVFLEKQVAAGRLAYYGVSSNTFPHAASHPEFTSLERLWEIAESLSPQHHFRVIQFPANLFETGAMFEKNQCDQTQTVLEFAREKKLGTLVNRPLNAMRGDRMVRLASFPTLEPAEAGQIFPKQIDALAAAEKSFAQTVFHELNFERFVKADRPIFAWGEHLQDGLTLFQNWAHWDHVKQHVIEPQTETALQALREKAGGAAKWEGWETFYRDCLAAVINTLSRYHGRDAAADADRLSRQLDEAVPGLKTSPALSQKALRVLLNVSGLDGVLLGMRRPAYVEDGIMALRAERIDQVLLPLQKLFDHQDTKARRKA
;
A
#
# COMPACT_ATOMS: atom_id res chain seq x y z
N MET A 1 -25.75 -2.61 -5.94
CA MET A 1 -24.99 -2.09 -7.12
C MET A 1 -24.27 -3.24 -7.80
N SER A 2 -23.99 -3.21 -9.10
CA SER A 2 -23.32 -4.32 -9.82
C SER A 2 -21.78 -4.24 -9.72
N PHE A 3 -21.08 -5.31 -10.10
CA PHE A 3 -19.64 -5.33 -10.37
C PHE A 3 -19.23 -4.33 -11.46
N ALA A 4 -17.92 -4.06 -11.55
CA ALA A 4 -17.33 -3.48 -12.75
C ALA A 4 -17.77 -4.26 -14.01
N SER A 5 -18.05 -3.54 -15.10
CA SER A 5 -18.45 -4.17 -16.36
C SER A 5 -17.58 -3.73 -17.53
N LYS A 6 -17.47 -4.60 -18.53
CA LYS A 6 -16.69 -4.33 -19.75
C LYS A 6 -17.09 -3.02 -20.41
N ASP A 7 -18.39 -2.83 -20.66
CA ASP A 7 -18.88 -1.66 -21.40
C ASP A 7 -18.72 -0.37 -20.60
N LYS A 8 -18.98 -0.41 -19.29
CA LYS A 8 -18.92 0.79 -18.43
C LYS A 8 -17.49 1.21 -18.15
N THR A 9 -16.58 0.28 -17.87
CA THR A 9 -15.15 0.59 -17.70
C THR A 9 -14.53 1.16 -18.98
N ALA A 10 -14.90 0.64 -20.15
CA ALA A 10 -14.47 1.21 -21.44
C ALA A 10 -15.06 2.61 -21.69
N ALA A 11 -16.37 2.80 -21.43
CA ALA A 11 -17.06 4.08 -21.60
C ALA A 11 -16.50 5.16 -20.66
N TYR A 12 -16.14 4.80 -19.42
CA TYR A 12 -15.49 5.69 -18.47
C TYR A 12 -14.24 6.34 -19.07
N HIS A 13 -13.33 5.55 -19.63
CA HIS A 13 -12.11 6.10 -20.23
C HIS A 13 -12.36 6.93 -21.50
N ALA A 14 -13.42 6.64 -22.25
CA ALA A 14 -13.82 7.48 -23.39
C ALA A 14 -14.21 8.89 -22.95
N ARG A 15 -14.81 9.06 -21.76
CA ARG A 15 -15.17 10.38 -21.20
C ARG A 15 -13.98 11.16 -20.63
N HIS A 16 -12.98 10.47 -20.08
CA HIS A 16 -11.85 11.10 -19.40
C HIS A 16 -10.64 11.39 -20.32
N TYR A 17 -10.73 11.06 -21.62
CA TYR A 17 -9.73 11.34 -22.65
C TYR A 17 -8.29 10.93 -22.28
N LEU A 18 -8.13 9.81 -21.56
CA LEU A 18 -6.81 9.26 -21.31
C LEU A 18 -6.20 8.72 -22.62
N PRO A 19 -4.88 8.94 -22.85
CA PRO A 19 -4.19 8.33 -23.99
C PRO A 19 -4.39 6.81 -24.02
N HIS A 20 -4.39 6.21 -25.20
CA HIS A 20 -4.56 4.75 -25.30
C HIS A 20 -3.52 3.98 -24.48
N ALA A 21 -2.27 4.47 -24.42
CA ALA A 21 -1.21 3.85 -23.62
C ALA A 21 -1.40 3.96 -22.09
N ALA A 22 -2.28 4.86 -21.63
CA ALA A 22 -2.58 5.07 -20.21
C ALA A 22 -3.63 4.09 -19.66
N ARG A 23 -4.19 3.23 -20.50
CA ARG A 23 -5.21 2.25 -20.13
C ARG A 23 -5.00 0.93 -20.88
N GLY A 24 -5.61 -0.13 -20.39
CA GLY A 24 -5.53 -1.45 -21.03
C GLY A 24 -6.57 -2.41 -20.50
N GLU A 25 -6.71 -3.55 -21.16
CA GLU A 25 -7.46 -4.68 -20.60
C GLU A 25 -6.74 -5.18 -19.35
N PHE A 26 -7.50 -5.47 -18.30
CA PHE A 26 -6.95 -6.00 -17.06
C PHE A 26 -6.92 -7.53 -17.11
N GLY A 27 -5.85 -8.10 -17.66
CA GLY A 27 -5.77 -9.52 -17.98
C GLY A 27 -6.99 -10.01 -18.76
N SER A 28 -7.57 -11.14 -18.35
CA SER A 28 -8.77 -11.74 -18.93
C SER A 28 -10.06 -11.42 -18.17
N THR A 29 -10.07 -10.39 -17.32
CA THR A 29 -11.27 -9.98 -16.55
C THR A 29 -12.37 -9.40 -17.44
N GLY A 30 -12.01 -8.92 -18.64
CA GLY A 30 -12.89 -8.20 -19.55
C GLY A 30 -13.04 -6.70 -19.22
N TRP A 31 -12.36 -6.20 -18.18
CA TRP A 31 -12.41 -4.80 -17.77
C TRP A 31 -11.30 -3.98 -18.39
N THR A 32 -11.58 -2.71 -18.70
CA THR A 32 -10.53 -1.74 -19.05
C THR A 32 -10.15 -0.94 -17.81
N VAL A 33 -8.86 -0.88 -17.48
CA VAL A 33 -8.36 -0.10 -16.34
C VAL A 33 -7.34 0.95 -16.76
N SER A 34 -7.23 2.02 -15.99
CA SER A 34 -6.07 2.90 -16.02
C SER A 34 -4.83 2.13 -15.57
N ARG A 35 -3.70 2.33 -16.28
CA ARG A 35 -2.43 1.66 -15.93
C ARG A 35 -1.81 2.15 -14.63
N LEU A 36 -2.34 3.22 -14.06
CA LEU A 36 -2.07 3.68 -12.71
C LEU A 36 -3.33 3.46 -11.86
N GLY A 37 -3.17 2.87 -10.68
CA GLY A 37 -4.24 2.66 -9.72
C GLY A 37 -4.00 3.45 -8.43
N PHE A 38 -5.08 3.78 -7.74
CA PHE A 38 -5.05 4.45 -6.44
C PHE A 38 -4.80 3.42 -5.34
N GLY A 39 -3.57 3.36 -4.81
CA GLY A 39 -3.22 2.51 -3.69
C GLY A 39 -3.57 3.16 -2.35
N CYS A 40 -4.35 2.46 -1.51
CA CYS A 40 -4.86 2.98 -0.24
C CYS A 40 -3.99 2.66 0.98
N TYR A 41 -2.75 2.20 0.80
CA TYR A 41 -1.86 2.00 1.96
C TYR A 41 -1.61 3.32 2.69
N ARG A 42 -1.90 3.35 4.00
CA ARG A 42 -1.89 4.54 4.87
C ARG A 42 -2.90 5.63 4.50
N VAL A 43 -3.95 5.27 3.78
CA VAL A 43 -5.13 6.11 3.61
C VAL A 43 -6.11 5.81 4.74
N ASP A 44 -6.52 6.82 5.48
CA ASP A 44 -7.60 6.79 6.47
C ASP A 44 -8.81 7.61 6.04
N GLU A 45 -9.92 7.46 6.75
CA GLU A 45 -11.23 8.05 6.51
C GLU A 45 -11.42 9.46 7.08
N ILE A 46 -10.51 9.92 7.96
CA ILE A 46 -10.62 11.14 8.76
C ILE A 46 -9.89 12.30 8.06
N THR A 47 -8.74 12.02 7.45
CA THR A 47 -7.90 13.00 6.77
C THR A 47 -8.57 13.50 5.50
N ALA A 48 -8.97 14.77 5.48
CA ALA A 48 -9.68 15.38 4.35
C ALA A 48 -8.88 15.32 3.03
N GLU A 49 -7.56 15.48 3.07
CA GLU A 49 -6.69 15.37 1.89
C GLU A 49 -6.79 14.00 1.21
N HIS A 50 -6.96 12.92 1.98
CA HIS A 50 -7.09 11.58 1.42
C HIS A 50 -8.36 11.45 0.57
N ALA A 51 -9.49 11.98 1.07
CA ALA A 51 -10.75 12.02 0.33
C ALA A 51 -10.62 12.89 -0.93
N ALA A 52 -9.99 14.05 -0.82
CA ALA A 52 -9.76 14.96 -1.94
C ALA A 52 -8.89 14.31 -3.03
N ALA A 53 -7.84 13.60 -2.64
CA ALA A 53 -6.96 12.90 -3.56
C ALA A 53 -7.68 11.76 -4.30
N LEU A 54 -8.48 10.94 -3.61
CA LEU A 54 -9.26 9.89 -4.26
C LEU A 54 -10.28 10.45 -5.26
N LYS A 55 -11.00 11.52 -4.88
CA LYS A 55 -11.91 12.21 -5.80
C LYS A 55 -11.19 12.77 -7.02
N LEU A 56 -10.03 13.39 -6.84
CA LEU A 56 -9.22 13.92 -7.94
C LEU A 56 -8.76 12.79 -8.87
N ALA A 57 -8.32 11.66 -8.33
CA ALA A 57 -7.89 10.50 -9.12
C ALA A 57 -9.04 9.96 -9.99
N LEU A 58 -10.21 9.74 -9.38
CA LEU A 58 -11.43 9.29 -10.07
C LEU A 58 -11.90 10.30 -11.13
N ARG A 59 -11.77 11.61 -10.88
CA ARG A 59 -12.10 12.65 -11.88
C ARG A 59 -11.07 12.74 -13.00
N SER A 60 -9.84 12.28 -12.75
CA SER A 60 -8.73 12.34 -13.71
C SER A 60 -8.61 11.10 -14.61
N GLY A 61 -9.53 10.14 -14.49
CA GLY A 61 -9.57 8.94 -15.32
C GLY A 61 -8.93 7.70 -14.69
N ILE A 62 -8.59 7.73 -13.40
CA ILE A 62 -8.14 6.53 -12.67
C ILE A 62 -9.38 5.77 -12.20
N ASN A 63 -9.55 4.52 -12.64
CA ASN A 63 -10.69 3.68 -12.24
C ASN A 63 -10.30 2.40 -11.48
N LEU A 64 -9.02 2.24 -11.15
CA LEU A 64 -8.53 1.11 -10.38
C LEU A 64 -8.20 1.56 -8.96
N ILE A 65 -8.86 0.97 -7.96
CA ILE A 65 -8.63 1.24 -6.54
C ILE A 65 -8.13 -0.03 -5.87
N ASP A 66 -7.05 0.09 -5.10
CA ASP A 66 -6.46 -1.01 -4.33
C ASP A 66 -6.47 -0.68 -2.84
N THR A 67 -7.22 -1.45 -2.06
CA THR A 67 -7.35 -1.30 -0.61
C THR A 67 -7.14 -2.64 0.11
N SER A 68 -7.33 -2.70 1.43
CA SER A 68 -7.14 -3.92 2.23
C SER A 68 -7.83 -3.80 3.59
N THR A 69 -8.23 -4.91 4.19
CA THR A 69 -8.88 -4.91 5.51
C THR A 69 -8.01 -4.34 6.63
N ASN A 70 -6.69 -4.45 6.53
CA ASN A 70 -5.74 -3.98 7.55
C ASN A 70 -5.23 -2.55 7.35
N TYR A 71 -5.49 -1.94 6.20
CA TYR A 71 -5.03 -0.57 5.94
C TYR A 71 -5.85 0.38 6.81
N THR A 72 -5.17 1.02 7.77
CA THR A 72 -5.75 1.93 8.78
C THR A 72 -6.93 1.31 9.52
N ASP A 73 -6.82 0.00 9.84
CA ASP A 73 -7.88 -0.77 10.53
C ASP A 73 -9.24 -0.70 9.79
N GLY A 74 -9.18 -0.85 8.47
CA GLY A 74 -10.30 -0.74 7.55
C GLY A 74 -10.73 0.70 7.23
N GLY A 75 -10.01 1.72 7.71
CA GLY A 75 -10.28 3.13 7.45
C GLY A 75 -10.24 3.47 5.97
N SER A 76 -9.25 2.92 5.26
CA SER A 76 -9.14 3.01 3.80
C SER A 76 -10.40 2.52 3.06
N GLU A 77 -10.96 1.37 3.45
CA GLU A 77 -12.20 0.83 2.86
C GLU A 77 -13.40 1.73 3.16
N ARG A 78 -13.51 2.24 4.39
CA ARG A 78 -14.56 3.22 4.76
C ARG A 78 -14.46 4.49 3.94
N LEU A 79 -13.25 5.01 3.71
CA LEU A 79 -13.02 6.17 2.85
C LEU A 79 -13.47 5.89 1.42
N VAL A 80 -13.00 4.79 0.82
CA VAL A 80 -13.32 4.41 -0.55
C VAL A 80 -14.84 4.28 -0.71
N GLY A 81 -15.51 3.56 0.19
CA GLY A 81 -16.96 3.41 0.17
C GLY A 81 -17.69 4.75 0.21
N ARG A 82 -17.32 5.63 1.16
CA ARG A 82 -17.90 6.97 1.28
C ARG A 82 -17.72 7.81 0.00
N VAL A 83 -16.51 7.84 -0.57
CA VAL A 83 -16.22 8.63 -1.78
C VAL A 83 -16.97 8.08 -3.00
N LEU A 84 -17.03 6.76 -3.17
CA LEU A 84 -17.79 6.15 -4.26
C LEU A 84 -19.29 6.48 -4.14
N GLN A 85 -19.88 6.32 -2.95
CA GLN A 85 -21.28 6.66 -2.72
C GLN A 85 -21.58 8.14 -3.01
N GLU A 86 -20.68 9.04 -2.61
CA GLU A 86 -20.81 10.47 -2.89
C GLU A 86 -20.83 10.76 -4.40
N LEU A 87 -19.86 10.23 -5.16
CA LEU A 87 -19.73 10.48 -6.59
C LEU A 87 -20.82 9.77 -7.43
N ILE A 88 -21.30 8.61 -6.96
CA ILE A 88 -22.44 7.92 -7.57
C ILE A 88 -23.72 8.72 -7.36
N LYS A 89 -23.94 9.20 -6.12
CA LYS A 89 -25.13 10.01 -5.80
C LYS A 89 -25.13 11.36 -6.52
N SER A 90 -23.96 11.96 -6.77
CA SER A 90 -23.85 13.19 -7.57
C SER A 90 -24.00 12.96 -9.07
N GLY A 91 -24.00 11.69 -9.53
CA GLY A 91 -24.06 11.34 -10.95
C GLY A 91 -22.75 11.51 -11.72
N GLU A 92 -21.63 11.77 -11.02
CA GLU A 92 -20.31 11.91 -11.63
C GLU A 92 -19.72 10.55 -12.08
N LEU A 93 -20.20 9.45 -11.50
CA LEU A 93 -19.62 8.12 -11.65
C LEU A 93 -20.70 7.03 -11.53
N LEU A 94 -20.52 5.93 -12.26
CA LEU A 94 -21.31 4.71 -12.06
C LEU A 94 -20.46 3.65 -11.37
N ARG A 95 -21.07 2.84 -10.49
CA ARG A 95 -20.32 1.79 -9.78
C ARG A 95 -19.62 0.83 -10.74
N GLU A 96 -20.27 0.50 -11.85
CA GLU A 96 -19.74 -0.45 -12.84
C GLU A 96 -18.52 0.09 -13.63
N GLU A 97 -18.15 1.36 -13.44
CA GLU A 97 -17.00 2.00 -14.10
C GLU A 97 -15.68 1.77 -13.36
N ILE A 98 -15.76 1.39 -12.08
CA ILE A 98 -14.62 1.34 -11.15
C ILE A 98 -14.33 -0.10 -10.76
N VAL A 99 -13.06 -0.47 -10.78
CA VAL A 99 -12.56 -1.74 -10.30
C VAL A 99 -12.01 -1.55 -8.89
N VAL A 100 -12.64 -2.22 -7.91
CA VAL A 100 -12.22 -2.19 -6.50
C VAL A 100 -11.58 -3.52 -6.12
N VAL A 101 -10.29 -3.46 -5.78
CA VAL A 101 -9.51 -4.58 -5.27
C VAL A 101 -9.36 -4.41 -3.75
N SER A 102 -9.81 -5.39 -2.97
CA SER A 102 -9.47 -5.49 -1.54
C SER A 102 -8.68 -6.77 -1.26
N LYS A 103 -8.20 -6.91 -0.03
CA LYS A 103 -7.34 -8.02 0.39
C LYS A 103 -7.65 -8.47 1.80
N ALA A 104 -7.49 -9.76 2.06
CA ALA A 104 -7.66 -10.37 3.37
C ALA A 104 -6.47 -11.29 3.71
N GLY A 105 -6.14 -11.40 5.00
CA GLY A 105 -5.09 -12.29 5.50
C GLY A 105 -4.45 -11.78 6.78
N TYR A 106 -4.25 -10.46 6.89
CA TYR A 106 -3.72 -9.82 8.08
C TYR A 106 -4.71 -9.81 9.25
N VAL A 107 -4.21 -10.19 10.43
CA VAL A 107 -4.92 -10.13 11.71
C VAL A 107 -4.17 -9.14 12.61
N GLN A 108 -4.57 -7.87 12.51
CA GLN A 108 -4.00 -6.71 13.17
C GLN A 108 -5.13 -5.82 13.72
N GLY A 109 -4.84 -4.86 14.59
CA GLY A 109 -5.83 -3.89 15.07
C GLY A 109 -7.07 -4.56 15.66
N GLN A 110 -8.27 -4.13 15.22
CA GLN A 110 -9.54 -4.72 15.67
C GLN A 110 -9.66 -6.21 15.35
N ASN A 111 -9.11 -6.68 14.22
CA ASN A 111 -9.12 -8.10 13.88
C ASN A 111 -8.29 -8.93 14.86
N LEU A 112 -7.17 -8.38 15.37
CA LEU A 112 -6.36 -9.04 16.39
C LEU A 112 -7.10 -9.12 17.72
N HIS A 113 -7.76 -8.04 18.15
CA HIS A 113 -8.59 -8.05 19.35
C HIS A 113 -9.73 -9.09 19.25
N LEU A 114 -10.40 -9.15 18.08
CA LEU A 114 -11.44 -10.15 17.82
C LEU A 114 -10.88 -11.58 17.88
N ALA A 115 -9.75 -11.84 17.23
CA ALA A 115 -9.12 -13.16 17.23
C ALA A 115 -8.73 -13.61 18.65
N GLN A 116 -8.14 -12.71 19.44
CA GLN A 116 -7.78 -12.98 20.84
C GLN A 116 -9.01 -13.24 21.72
N GLU A 117 -10.09 -12.47 21.54
CA GLU A 117 -11.34 -12.70 22.27
C GLU A 117 -11.96 -14.06 21.91
N ARG A 118 -11.99 -14.40 20.62
CA ARG A 118 -12.44 -15.72 20.17
C ARG A 118 -11.57 -16.84 20.75
N GLU A 119 -10.25 -16.64 20.83
CA GLU A 119 -9.36 -17.60 21.49
C GLU A 119 -9.69 -17.80 22.97
N ARG A 120 -9.90 -16.71 23.72
CA ARG A 120 -10.32 -16.78 25.14
C ARG A 120 -11.63 -17.54 25.33
N GLN A 121 -12.51 -17.49 24.34
CA GLN A 121 -13.80 -18.18 24.35
C GLN A 121 -13.75 -19.61 23.75
N GLY A 122 -12.57 -20.13 23.39
CA GLY A 122 -12.41 -21.45 22.76
C GLY A 122 -13.00 -21.56 21.34
N ARG A 123 -13.21 -20.42 20.67
CA ARG A 123 -13.82 -20.30 19.32
C ARG A 123 -12.81 -19.78 18.29
N ASN A 124 -11.55 -20.19 18.44
CA ASN A 124 -10.40 -19.79 17.63
C ASN A 124 -10.73 -19.90 16.14
N PHE A 125 -10.25 -18.96 15.32
CA PHE A 125 -10.14 -19.24 13.89
C PHE A 125 -9.09 -20.34 13.69
N PRO A 126 -9.40 -21.41 12.94
CA PRO A 126 -8.41 -22.43 12.66
C PRO A 126 -7.19 -21.85 11.96
N GLU A 127 -6.05 -22.52 12.09
CA GLU A 127 -4.86 -22.26 11.28
C GLU A 127 -4.23 -20.86 11.41
N MET A 128 -4.55 -20.15 12.49
CA MET A 128 -3.97 -18.85 12.82
C MET A 128 -2.45 -18.91 12.96
N VAL A 129 -1.74 -18.07 12.20
CA VAL A 129 -0.28 -17.90 12.24
C VAL A 129 0.05 -16.69 13.10
N LYS A 130 0.69 -16.90 14.24
CA LYS A 130 1.04 -15.83 15.21
C LYS A 130 2.45 -15.29 14.93
N TYR A 131 2.63 -14.68 13.76
CA TYR A 131 3.93 -14.27 13.23
C TYR A 131 4.70 -13.31 14.15
N MET A 132 4.04 -12.26 14.66
CA MET A 132 4.61 -11.33 15.66
C MET A 132 3.52 -10.83 16.63
N GLN A 133 3.93 -10.21 17.75
CA GLN A 133 3.02 -9.80 18.84
C GLN A 133 1.78 -9.03 18.36
N ASN A 134 1.95 -8.09 17.43
CA ASN A 134 0.87 -7.25 16.89
C ASN A 134 0.53 -7.58 15.42
N CYS A 135 0.95 -8.74 14.92
CA CYS A 135 0.73 -9.14 13.54
C CYS A 135 0.55 -10.65 13.46
N TRP A 136 -0.70 -11.09 13.45
CA TRP A 136 -1.07 -12.46 13.12
C TRP A 136 -1.52 -12.54 11.66
N HIS A 137 -1.71 -13.75 11.14
CA HIS A 137 -2.13 -14.01 9.77
C HIS A 137 -3.01 -15.26 9.69
N CYS A 138 -4.05 -15.23 8.84
CA CYS A 138 -4.95 -16.36 8.66
C CYS A 138 -5.58 -16.36 7.26
N LEU A 139 -5.61 -17.51 6.61
CA LEU A 139 -6.29 -17.73 5.32
C LEU A 139 -7.38 -18.80 5.40
N HIS A 140 -7.72 -19.26 6.61
CA HIS A 140 -8.75 -20.26 6.77
C HIS A 140 -10.11 -19.69 6.31
N PRO A 141 -10.96 -20.48 5.63
CA PRO A 141 -12.26 -20.05 5.13
C PRO A 141 -13.14 -19.30 6.13
N ASP A 142 -13.16 -19.73 7.40
CA ASP A 142 -13.94 -19.05 8.46
C ASP A 142 -13.51 -17.60 8.68
N PHE A 143 -12.20 -17.34 8.67
CA PHE A 143 -11.67 -15.99 8.81
C PHE A 143 -11.91 -15.18 7.53
N LEU A 144 -11.63 -15.76 6.36
CA LEU A 144 -11.85 -15.08 5.07
C LEU A 144 -13.32 -14.70 4.87
N SER A 145 -14.25 -15.53 5.33
CA SER A 145 -15.68 -15.22 5.33
C SER A 145 -15.99 -13.98 6.16
N ASP A 146 -15.58 -13.95 7.43
CA ASP A 146 -15.76 -12.77 8.30
C ASP A 146 -15.16 -11.50 7.67
N GLN A 147 -13.95 -11.60 7.10
CA GLN A 147 -13.27 -10.47 6.48
C GLN A 147 -13.96 -9.95 5.22
N LEU A 148 -14.46 -10.83 4.34
CA LEU A 148 -15.18 -10.42 3.14
C LEU A 148 -16.45 -9.63 3.50
N PHE A 149 -17.26 -10.12 4.43
CA PHE A 149 -18.50 -9.41 4.82
C PHE A 149 -18.20 -8.05 5.47
N ARG A 150 -17.18 -7.96 6.32
CA ARG A 150 -16.77 -6.68 6.91
C ARG A 150 -16.20 -5.71 5.87
N SER A 151 -15.46 -6.21 4.89
CA SER A 151 -14.94 -5.42 3.77
C SER A 151 -16.08 -4.82 2.95
N LEU A 152 -17.06 -5.64 2.55
CA LEU A 152 -18.28 -5.21 1.85
C LEU A 152 -19.03 -4.14 2.63
N ALA A 153 -19.21 -4.33 3.94
CA ALA A 153 -19.87 -3.35 4.81
C ALA A 153 -19.11 -2.02 4.88
N ARG A 154 -17.78 -2.03 5.05
CA ARG A 154 -16.95 -0.81 5.08
C ARG A 154 -16.95 -0.09 3.73
N LEU A 155 -16.85 -0.85 2.64
CA LEU A 155 -16.91 -0.33 1.27
C LEU A 155 -18.31 0.12 0.85
N GLN A 156 -19.35 -0.23 1.62
CA GLN A 156 -20.76 0.01 1.26
C GLN A 156 -21.09 -0.58 -0.13
N LEU A 157 -20.67 -1.82 -0.34
CA LEU A 157 -20.88 -2.58 -1.57
C LEU A 157 -21.58 -3.90 -1.28
N ASP A 158 -22.46 -4.32 -2.19
CA ASP A 158 -23.08 -5.65 -2.13
C ASP A 158 -22.14 -6.74 -2.66
N HIS A 159 -21.20 -6.35 -3.52
CA HIS A 159 -20.25 -7.24 -4.19
C HIS A 159 -18.87 -6.57 -4.34
N LEU A 160 -17.82 -7.38 -4.35
CA LEU A 160 -16.43 -6.94 -4.50
C LEU A 160 -15.87 -7.41 -5.85
N ASP A 161 -15.19 -6.53 -6.60
CA ASP A 161 -14.66 -6.91 -7.91
C ASP A 161 -13.53 -7.94 -7.78
N VAL A 162 -12.56 -7.66 -6.89
CA VAL A 162 -11.43 -8.56 -6.65
C VAL A 162 -11.08 -8.66 -5.17
N LEU A 163 -10.87 -9.88 -4.68
CA LEU A 163 -10.29 -10.15 -3.36
C LEU A 163 -8.95 -10.86 -3.54
N LEU A 164 -7.88 -10.29 -3.00
CA LEU A 164 -6.56 -10.93 -2.97
C LEU A 164 -6.28 -11.56 -1.59
N LEU A 165 -5.76 -12.78 -1.57
CA LEU A 165 -5.13 -13.32 -0.37
C LEU A 165 -3.81 -12.57 -0.12
N HIS A 166 -3.67 -11.94 1.04
CA HIS A 166 -2.61 -10.97 1.31
C HIS A 166 -1.42 -11.63 2.02
N ASN A 167 -0.27 -11.63 1.35
CA ASN A 167 1.03 -12.13 1.83
C ASN A 167 0.93 -13.52 2.48
N PRO A 168 0.43 -14.52 1.74
CA PRO A 168 0.33 -15.89 2.25
C PRO A 168 1.67 -16.43 2.77
N GLU A 169 2.80 -15.96 2.23
CA GLU A 169 4.16 -16.37 2.60
C GLU A 169 4.47 -16.23 4.10
N TYR A 170 3.70 -15.45 4.89
CA TYR A 170 3.89 -15.32 6.35
C TYR A 170 3.80 -16.65 7.10
N PHE A 171 3.10 -17.64 6.56
CA PHE A 171 3.15 -19.01 7.08
C PHE A 171 4.57 -19.60 7.00
N LEU A 172 5.23 -19.44 5.84
CA LEU A 172 6.60 -19.90 5.63
C LEU A 172 7.57 -19.07 6.48
N SER A 173 7.39 -17.76 6.54
CA SER A 173 8.20 -16.86 7.39
C SER A 173 8.17 -17.28 8.86
N ASP A 174 6.98 -17.52 9.43
CA ASP A 174 6.83 -17.96 10.82
C ASP A 174 7.48 -19.33 11.07
N ALA A 175 7.28 -20.29 10.15
CA ALA A 175 7.87 -21.62 10.28
C ALA A 175 9.40 -21.59 10.26
N LEU A 176 10.00 -20.77 9.39
CA LEU A 176 11.45 -20.58 9.31
C LEU A 176 12.01 -19.89 10.56
N HIS A 177 11.35 -18.84 11.07
CA HIS A 177 11.77 -18.17 12.31
C HIS A 177 11.77 -19.12 13.51
N ARG A 178 10.81 -20.04 13.57
CA ARG A 178 10.72 -21.05 14.63
C ARG A 178 11.64 -22.26 14.40
N LYS A 179 12.36 -22.31 13.27
CA LYS A 179 13.18 -23.45 12.83
C LYS A 179 12.40 -24.78 12.82
N ASN A 180 11.13 -24.72 12.45
CA ASN A 180 10.22 -25.85 12.55
C ASN A 180 10.01 -26.52 11.20
N GLY A 181 10.33 -27.82 11.13
CA GLY A 181 9.86 -28.72 10.07
C GLY A 181 10.77 -28.83 8.85
N ASP A 182 10.45 -29.83 8.03
CA ASP A 182 11.03 -30.03 6.70
C ASP A 182 10.42 -29.03 5.70
N ILE A 183 11.26 -28.39 4.88
CA ILE A 183 10.84 -27.32 3.97
C ILE A 183 9.83 -27.82 2.93
N GLU A 184 9.95 -29.07 2.50
CA GLU A 184 9.03 -29.66 1.53
C GLU A 184 7.65 -29.90 2.15
N ALA A 185 7.60 -30.47 3.37
CA ALA A 185 6.37 -30.60 4.13
C ALA A 185 5.70 -29.24 4.41
N LEU A 186 6.48 -28.21 4.74
CA LEU A 186 5.96 -26.84 4.92
C LEU A 186 5.35 -26.29 3.63
N ARG A 187 6.02 -26.48 2.49
CA ARG A 187 5.50 -26.07 1.17
C ARG A 187 4.22 -26.80 0.81
N GLN A 188 4.12 -28.10 1.12
CA GLN A 188 2.90 -28.86 0.91
C GLN A 188 1.73 -28.32 1.74
N GLU A 189 1.96 -28.04 3.03
CA GLU A 189 0.94 -27.43 3.89
C GLU A 189 0.56 -26.03 3.43
N TYR A 190 1.54 -25.22 3.03
CA TYR A 190 1.33 -23.88 2.48
C TYR A 190 0.37 -23.89 1.28
N TYR A 191 0.60 -24.77 0.31
CA TYR A 191 -0.25 -24.89 -0.87
C TYR A 191 -1.60 -25.57 -0.57
N ARG A 192 -1.68 -26.46 0.44
CA ARG A 192 -2.95 -27.01 0.92
C ARG A 192 -3.85 -25.91 1.48
N ARG A 193 -3.32 -25.02 2.32
CA ARG A 193 -4.05 -23.85 2.86
C ARG A 193 -4.58 -22.94 1.76
N LEU A 194 -3.75 -22.64 0.76
CA LEU A 194 -4.14 -21.85 -0.41
C LEU A 194 -5.24 -22.52 -1.23
N ARG A 195 -5.18 -23.84 -1.42
CA ARG A 195 -6.24 -24.61 -2.08
C ARG A 195 -7.58 -24.46 -1.34
N GLU A 196 -7.59 -24.55 -0.01
CA GLU A 196 -8.83 -24.39 0.76
C GLU A 196 -9.39 -22.97 0.68
N ALA A 197 -8.51 -21.97 0.72
CA ALA A 197 -8.91 -20.58 0.48
C ALA A 197 -9.52 -20.41 -0.93
N PHE A 198 -8.92 -21.02 -1.97
CA PHE A 198 -9.45 -20.96 -3.34
C PHE A 198 -10.82 -21.64 -3.45
N VAL A 199 -11.02 -22.79 -2.82
CA VAL A 199 -12.34 -23.46 -2.75
C VAL A 199 -13.38 -22.53 -2.12
N PHE A 200 -13.03 -21.83 -1.04
CA PHE A 200 -13.91 -20.85 -0.43
C PHE A 200 -14.22 -19.68 -1.37
N LEU A 201 -13.21 -19.13 -2.05
CA LEU A 201 -13.36 -17.99 -2.96
C LEU A 201 -14.21 -18.34 -4.19
N GLU A 202 -14.05 -19.52 -4.79
CA GLU A 202 -14.92 -20.01 -5.86
C GLU A 202 -16.39 -20.08 -5.42
N LYS A 203 -16.65 -20.52 -4.18
CA LYS A 203 -18.02 -20.47 -3.62
C LYS A 203 -18.55 -19.05 -3.47
N GLN A 204 -17.69 -18.08 -3.15
CA GLN A 204 -18.10 -16.67 -3.08
C GLN A 204 -18.41 -16.09 -4.46
N VAL A 205 -17.66 -16.51 -5.49
CA VAL A 205 -17.93 -16.14 -6.88
C VAL A 205 -19.24 -16.76 -7.36
N ALA A 206 -19.46 -18.06 -7.12
CA ALA A 206 -20.72 -18.72 -7.46
C ALA A 206 -21.94 -18.10 -6.75
N ALA A 207 -21.73 -17.59 -5.53
CA ALA A 207 -22.75 -16.86 -4.78
C ALA A 207 -22.91 -15.39 -5.21
N GLY A 208 -22.17 -14.96 -6.24
CA GLY A 208 -22.22 -13.62 -6.80
C GLY A 208 -21.64 -12.54 -5.89
N ARG A 209 -20.93 -12.85 -4.80
CA ARG A 209 -20.34 -11.83 -3.90
C ARG A 209 -18.99 -11.30 -4.39
N LEU A 210 -18.34 -12.05 -5.26
CA LEU A 210 -17.00 -11.78 -5.78
C LEU A 210 -17.00 -11.99 -7.30
N ALA A 211 -16.38 -11.11 -8.08
CA ALA A 211 -16.20 -11.37 -9.52
C ALA A 211 -14.96 -12.23 -9.77
N TYR A 212 -13.82 -11.83 -9.20
CA TYR A 212 -12.56 -12.56 -9.33
C TYR A 212 -11.78 -12.59 -8.01
N TYR A 213 -10.81 -13.48 -7.93
CA TYR A 213 -9.88 -13.50 -6.81
C TYR A 213 -8.43 -13.65 -7.26
N GLY A 214 -7.53 -13.53 -6.29
CA GLY A 214 -6.11 -13.49 -6.55
C GLY A 214 -5.24 -13.66 -5.33
N VAL A 215 -3.93 -13.46 -5.52
CA VAL A 215 -2.94 -13.45 -4.44
C VAL A 215 -2.08 -12.19 -4.57
N SER A 216 -1.84 -11.53 -3.45
CA SER A 216 -0.80 -10.51 -3.30
C SER A 216 0.35 -11.13 -2.53
N SER A 217 1.52 -11.28 -3.14
CA SER A 217 2.70 -11.87 -2.51
C SER A 217 3.94 -11.08 -2.84
N ASN A 218 4.74 -10.79 -1.81
CA ASN A 218 6.02 -10.12 -2.00
C ASN A 218 7.08 -11.07 -2.57
N THR A 219 6.86 -12.39 -2.49
CA THR A 219 7.85 -13.40 -2.87
C THR A 219 7.62 -13.99 -4.26
N PHE A 220 6.57 -13.57 -4.98
CA PHE A 220 6.41 -13.88 -6.41
C PHE A 220 7.67 -13.57 -7.26
N PRO A 221 8.39 -12.46 -7.02
CA PRO A 221 9.60 -12.12 -7.78
C PRO A 221 10.88 -12.83 -7.29
N HIS A 222 10.83 -13.63 -6.23
CA HIS A 222 12.03 -14.26 -5.64
C HIS A 222 12.49 -15.47 -6.47
N ALA A 223 13.75 -15.85 -6.35
CA ALA A 223 14.27 -17.09 -6.95
C ALA A 223 13.47 -18.32 -6.48
N ALA A 224 13.30 -19.32 -7.34
CA ALA A 224 12.54 -20.53 -7.03
C ALA A 224 13.12 -21.34 -5.84
N SER A 225 14.41 -21.18 -5.56
CA SER A 225 15.11 -21.77 -4.41
C SER A 225 14.86 -21.04 -3.10
N HIS A 226 14.27 -19.84 -3.12
CA HIS A 226 14.00 -19.07 -1.91
C HIS A 226 13.02 -19.82 -1.01
N PRO A 227 13.27 -19.94 0.31
CA PRO A 227 12.46 -20.77 1.20
C PRO A 227 11.02 -20.26 1.31
N GLU A 228 10.81 -18.95 1.19
CA GLU A 228 9.50 -18.29 1.23
C GLU A 228 8.87 -18.07 -0.16
N PHE A 229 9.43 -18.66 -1.22
CA PHE A 229 8.95 -18.47 -2.59
C PHE A 229 7.51 -18.93 -2.77
N THR A 230 6.67 -18.04 -3.32
CA THR A 230 5.33 -18.37 -3.81
C THR A 230 5.38 -18.58 -5.31
N SER A 231 5.18 -19.81 -5.78
CA SER A 231 5.12 -20.15 -7.20
C SER A 231 3.75 -19.77 -7.77
N LEU A 232 3.73 -18.89 -8.76
CA LEU A 232 2.50 -18.53 -9.47
C LEU A 232 1.98 -19.69 -10.31
N GLU A 233 2.89 -20.45 -10.93
CA GLU A 233 2.57 -21.68 -11.65
C GLU A 233 1.80 -22.66 -10.76
N ARG A 234 2.28 -22.91 -9.54
CA ARG A 234 1.60 -23.81 -8.60
C ARG A 234 0.23 -23.29 -8.17
N LEU A 235 0.06 -21.99 -7.98
CA LEU A 235 -1.24 -21.39 -7.71
C LEU A 235 -2.22 -21.58 -8.88
N TRP A 236 -1.74 -21.40 -10.10
CA TRP A 236 -2.54 -21.61 -11.31
C TRP A 236 -2.99 -23.06 -11.43
N GLU A 237 -2.09 -24.03 -11.25
CA GLU A 237 -2.42 -25.46 -11.24
C GLU A 237 -3.47 -25.82 -10.18
N ILE A 238 -3.36 -25.24 -8.98
CA ILE A 238 -4.37 -25.41 -7.93
C ILE A 238 -5.73 -24.92 -8.44
N ALA A 239 -5.80 -23.71 -8.99
CA ALA A 239 -7.05 -23.15 -9.48
C ALA A 239 -7.66 -23.97 -10.63
N GLU A 240 -6.85 -24.39 -11.63
CA GLU A 240 -7.29 -25.25 -12.72
C GLU A 240 -7.82 -26.61 -12.24
N SER A 241 -7.18 -27.20 -11.24
CA SER A 241 -7.62 -28.47 -10.66
C SER A 241 -8.94 -28.37 -9.88
N LEU A 242 -9.37 -27.17 -9.49
CA LEU A 242 -10.67 -26.94 -8.85
C LEU A 242 -11.78 -26.78 -9.90
N SER A 243 -11.50 -26.08 -10.99
CA SER A 243 -12.42 -25.90 -12.11
C SER A 243 -11.67 -25.40 -13.35
N PRO A 244 -11.96 -25.91 -14.57
CA PRO A 244 -11.42 -25.32 -15.81
C PRO A 244 -11.95 -23.89 -16.08
N GLN A 245 -13.01 -23.48 -15.38
CA GLN A 245 -13.60 -22.14 -15.45
C GLN A 245 -13.39 -21.37 -14.14
N HIS A 246 -12.28 -21.65 -13.44
CA HIS A 246 -11.91 -20.96 -12.20
C HIS A 246 -11.80 -19.43 -12.39
N HIS A 247 -11.87 -18.68 -11.29
CA HIS A 247 -11.91 -17.21 -11.24
C HIS A 247 -10.66 -16.58 -10.62
N PHE A 248 -9.59 -17.37 -10.42
CA PHE A 248 -8.26 -16.83 -10.15
C PHE A 248 -7.77 -16.01 -11.35
N ARG A 249 -7.71 -14.67 -11.21
CA ARG A 249 -7.42 -13.77 -12.33
C ARG A 249 -6.45 -12.64 -12.04
N VAL A 250 -6.17 -12.32 -10.77
CA VAL A 250 -5.37 -11.14 -10.43
C VAL A 250 -4.22 -11.50 -9.51
N ILE A 251 -3.04 -10.93 -9.77
CA ILE A 251 -1.88 -11.04 -8.89
C ILE A 251 -1.32 -9.69 -8.54
N GLN A 252 -0.71 -9.59 -7.37
CA GLN A 252 -0.02 -8.39 -6.93
C GLN A 252 1.36 -8.73 -6.37
N PHE A 253 2.37 -7.94 -6.73
CA PHE A 253 3.76 -8.12 -6.29
C PHE A 253 4.56 -6.81 -6.31
N PRO A 254 5.63 -6.69 -5.53
CA PRO A 254 6.48 -5.51 -5.55
C PRO A 254 7.23 -5.40 -6.89
N ALA A 255 7.27 -4.19 -7.43
CA ALA A 255 8.14 -3.87 -8.55
C ALA A 255 8.47 -2.38 -8.58
N ASN A 256 9.74 -2.08 -8.85
CA ASN A 256 10.24 -0.72 -9.06
C ASN A 256 11.63 -0.77 -9.71
N LEU A 257 12.36 0.35 -9.68
CA LEU A 257 13.69 0.45 -10.27
C LEU A 257 14.73 -0.49 -9.64
N PHE A 258 14.55 -0.90 -8.38
CA PHE A 258 15.48 -1.78 -7.67
C PHE A 258 14.91 -3.19 -7.47
N GLU A 259 13.62 -3.31 -7.19
CA GLU A 259 12.91 -4.59 -7.09
C GLU A 259 12.49 -5.05 -8.49
N THR A 260 13.43 -5.60 -9.25
CA THR A 260 13.26 -5.94 -10.67
C THR A 260 13.00 -7.43 -10.93
N GLY A 261 12.92 -8.24 -9.88
CA GLY A 261 12.77 -9.70 -9.99
C GLY A 261 11.60 -10.12 -10.87
N ALA A 262 10.49 -9.38 -10.84
CA ALA A 262 9.33 -9.72 -11.66
C ALA A 262 9.60 -9.63 -13.17
N MET A 263 10.57 -8.81 -13.58
CA MET A 263 10.96 -8.59 -14.98
C MET A 263 12.09 -9.52 -15.43
N PHE A 264 12.96 -9.98 -14.53
CA PHE A 264 14.22 -10.64 -14.91
C PHE A 264 14.47 -11.98 -14.22
N GLU A 265 13.89 -12.24 -13.05
CA GLU A 265 14.09 -13.50 -12.33
C GLU A 265 13.19 -14.57 -12.94
N LYS A 266 13.83 -15.57 -13.58
CA LYS A 266 13.11 -16.70 -14.15
C LYS A 266 12.88 -17.74 -13.07
N ASN A 267 11.65 -17.82 -12.59
CA ASN A 267 11.27 -18.63 -11.44
C ASN A 267 9.99 -19.47 -11.68
N GLN A 268 9.39 -19.39 -12.86
CA GLN A 268 8.25 -20.22 -13.27
C GLN A 268 8.66 -21.18 -14.41
N CYS A 269 7.91 -22.27 -14.57
CA CYS A 269 8.05 -23.25 -15.65
C CYS A 269 9.50 -23.71 -15.81
N ASP A 270 10.01 -24.44 -14.82
CA ASP A 270 11.41 -24.90 -14.77
C ASP A 270 12.44 -23.76 -14.96
N GLN A 271 12.15 -22.59 -14.38
CA GLN A 271 13.00 -21.39 -14.45
C GLN A 271 13.24 -20.90 -15.90
N THR A 272 12.26 -21.11 -16.79
CA THR A 272 12.32 -20.61 -18.17
C THR A 272 11.60 -19.28 -18.34
N GLN A 273 10.62 -19.00 -17.47
CA GLN A 273 9.78 -17.80 -17.48
C GLN A 273 9.89 -17.00 -16.19
N THR A 274 9.75 -15.68 -16.29
CA THR A 274 9.49 -14.81 -15.13
C THR A 274 8.01 -14.86 -14.72
N VAL A 275 7.69 -14.36 -13.53
CA VAL A 275 6.29 -14.21 -13.09
C VAL A 275 5.45 -13.37 -14.07
N LEU A 276 6.04 -12.34 -14.69
CA LEU A 276 5.35 -11.50 -15.67
C LEU A 276 5.07 -12.22 -16.98
N GLU A 277 6.02 -13.04 -17.44
CA GLU A 277 5.87 -13.84 -18.66
C GLU A 277 4.77 -14.89 -18.48
N PHE A 278 4.79 -15.60 -17.35
CA PHE A 278 3.75 -16.58 -17.01
C PHE A 278 2.37 -15.93 -16.86
N ALA A 279 2.29 -14.79 -16.15
CA ALA A 279 1.05 -14.05 -16.00
C ALA A 279 0.47 -13.60 -17.34
N ARG A 280 1.32 -13.13 -18.26
CA ARG A 280 0.90 -12.77 -19.62
C ARG A 280 0.41 -13.96 -20.43
N GLU A 281 1.09 -15.11 -20.34
CA GLU A 281 0.66 -16.35 -20.99
C GLU A 281 -0.76 -16.75 -20.53
N LYS A 282 -0.99 -16.72 -19.21
CA LYS A 282 -2.29 -17.07 -18.61
C LYS A 282 -3.31 -15.93 -18.62
N LYS A 283 -2.97 -14.76 -19.19
CA LYS A 283 -3.80 -13.54 -19.20
C LYS A 283 -4.31 -13.16 -17.80
N LEU A 284 -3.43 -13.20 -16.82
CA LEU A 284 -3.69 -12.72 -15.46
C LEU A 284 -3.54 -11.19 -15.41
N GLY A 285 -4.42 -10.53 -14.68
CA GLY A 285 -4.31 -9.12 -14.34
C GLY A 285 -3.15 -8.92 -13.36
N THR A 286 -2.19 -8.06 -13.70
CA THR A 286 -1.03 -7.80 -12.82
C THR A 286 -1.07 -6.42 -12.17
N LEU A 287 -0.82 -6.39 -10.86
CA LEU A 287 -0.74 -5.18 -10.06
C LEU A 287 0.63 -5.08 -9.42
N VAL A 288 1.25 -3.89 -9.45
CA VAL A 288 2.50 -3.66 -8.73
C VAL A 288 2.33 -2.74 -7.56
N ASN A 289 2.81 -3.16 -6.40
CA ASN A 289 2.92 -2.31 -5.21
C ASN A 289 4.37 -1.82 -5.04
N ARG A 290 4.55 -0.83 -4.13
CA ARG A 290 5.84 -0.19 -3.85
C ARG A 290 6.53 0.44 -5.08
N PRO A 291 5.82 1.11 -6.01
CA PRO A 291 6.47 1.70 -7.18
C PRO A 291 7.51 2.77 -6.81
N LEU A 292 7.33 3.45 -5.67
CA LEU A 292 8.19 4.54 -5.21
C LEU A 292 8.90 4.29 -3.86
N ASN A 293 8.65 3.18 -3.18
CA ASN A 293 9.27 2.86 -1.89
C ASN A 293 10.01 1.53 -2.01
N ALA A 294 11.17 1.57 -2.66
CA ALA A 294 11.92 0.40 -3.03
C ALA A 294 12.69 -0.19 -1.85
N MET A 295 12.86 -1.51 -1.84
CA MET A 295 13.79 -2.19 -0.94
C MET A 295 15.12 -2.49 -1.65
N ARG A 296 16.24 -2.07 -1.07
CA ARG A 296 17.59 -2.40 -1.54
C ARG A 296 18.40 -2.97 -0.39
N GLY A 297 18.52 -4.31 -0.35
CA GLY A 297 18.95 -5.02 0.86
C GLY A 297 17.98 -4.74 2.00
N ASP A 298 18.49 -4.49 3.20
CA ASP A 298 17.66 -4.18 4.38
C ASP A 298 17.23 -2.70 4.48
N ARG A 299 17.48 -1.90 3.44
CA ARG A 299 17.20 -0.45 3.46
C ARG A 299 16.10 -0.08 2.49
N MET A 300 15.19 0.79 2.94
CA MET A 300 14.20 1.43 2.10
C MET A 300 14.81 2.62 1.35
N VAL A 301 14.61 2.68 0.04
CA VAL A 301 15.00 3.77 -0.84
C VAL A 301 13.76 4.35 -1.49
N ARG A 302 13.48 5.63 -1.24
CA ARG A 302 12.32 6.30 -1.81
C ARG A 302 12.67 6.96 -3.15
N LEU A 303 11.97 6.55 -4.21
CA LEU A 303 12.16 6.98 -5.59
C LEU A 303 11.32 8.23 -5.90
N ALA A 304 11.48 9.28 -5.11
CA ALA A 304 10.78 10.54 -5.31
C ALA A 304 11.73 11.72 -5.10
N SER A 305 11.44 12.85 -5.72
CA SER A 305 12.15 14.10 -5.43
C SER A 305 11.74 14.59 -4.03
N PHE A 306 12.70 15.10 -3.28
CA PHE A 306 12.47 15.60 -1.93
C PHE A 306 12.57 17.13 -1.93
N PRO A 307 11.54 17.86 -1.47
CA PRO A 307 11.76 19.25 -1.10
C PRO A 307 12.77 19.28 0.04
N THR A 308 13.87 20.02 -0.14
CA THR A 308 14.90 20.19 0.89
C THR A 308 14.65 21.45 1.71
N LEU A 309 15.30 21.56 2.86
CA LEU A 309 15.33 22.75 3.69
C LEU A 309 16.77 23.04 4.11
N GLU A 310 17.26 24.23 3.80
CA GLU A 310 18.63 24.61 4.12
C GLU A 310 18.84 24.74 5.64
N PRO A 311 20.03 24.41 6.19
CA PRO A 311 20.26 24.46 7.63
C PRO A 311 20.00 25.81 8.28
N ALA A 312 20.34 26.90 7.60
CA ALA A 312 20.10 28.25 8.10
C ALA A 312 18.59 28.55 8.24
N GLU A 313 17.79 28.11 7.27
CA GLU A 313 16.33 28.27 7.30
C GLU A 313 15.69 27.35 8.35
N ALA A 314 16.13 26.09 8.41
CA ALA A 314 15.68 25.13 9.41
C ALA A 314 15.93 25.64 10.85
N GLY A 315 17.11 26.21 11.11
CA GLY A 315 17.46 26.79 12.42
C GLY A 315 16.58 27.97 12.83
N GLN A 316 15.91 28.66 11.89
CA GLN A 316 15.01 29.78 12.20
C GLN A 316 13.56 29.32 12.41
N ILE A 317 13.12 28.31 11.66
CA ILE A 317 11.72 27.84 11.65
C ILE A 317 11.49 26.79 12.74
N PHE A 318 12.40 25.83 12.86
CA PHE A 318 12.22 24.64 13.71
C PHE A 318 11.99 24.97 15.19
N PRO A 319 12.75 25.89 15.85
CA PRO A 319 12.52 26.21 17.26
C PRO A 319 11.11 26.72 17.52
N LYS A 320 10.60 27.59 16.64
CA LYS A 320 9.24 28.15 16.76
C LYS A 320 8.16 27.08 16.62
N GLN A 321 8.36 26.09 15.75
CA GLN A 321 7.42 25.00 15.55
C GLN A 321 7.41 24.03 16.75
N ILE A 322 8.58 23.73 17.31
CA ILE A 322 8.70 22.93 18.54
C ILE A 322 8.03 23.65 19.71
N ASP A 323 8.26 24.96 19.88
CA ASP A 323 7.61 25.75 20.93
C ASP A 323 6.08 25.74 20.78
N ALA A 324 5.57 25.87 19.55
CA ALA A 324 4.13 25.79 19.27
C ALA A 324 3.55 24.40 19.58
N LEU A 325 4.26 23.33 19.22
CA LEU A 325 3.86 21.96 19.53
C LEU A 325 3.83 21.73 21.05
N ALA A 326 4.88 22.12 21.76
CA ALA A 326 4.94 22.03 23.22
C ALA A 326 3.82 22.86 23.90
N ALA A 327 3.48 24.03 23.35
CA ALA A 327 2.36 24.83 23.83
C ALA A 327 0.99 24.14 23.61
N ALA A 328 0.80 23.46 22.47
CA ALA A 328 -0.40 22.67 22.20
C ALA A 328 -0.54 21.50 23.18
N GLU A 329 0.56 20.79 23.47
CA GLU A 329 0.63 19.69 24.44
C GLU A 329 0.37 20.17 25.87
N LYS A 330 0.92 21.34 26.23
CA LYS A 330 0.64 21.96 27.53
C LYS A 330 -0.82 22.39 27.66
N SER A 331 -1.41 22.97 26.61
CA SER A 331 -2.82 23.35 26.57
C SER A 331 -3.75 22.15 26.77
N PHE A 332 -3.41 21.01 26.18
CA PHE A 332 -4.12 19.75 26.41
C PHE A 332 -4.17 19.40 27.90
N ALA A 333 -3.00 19.31 28.53
CA ALA A 333 -2.88 18.90 29.93
C ALA A 333 -3.58 19.88 30.88
N GLN A 334 -3.53 21.19 30.59
CA GLN A 334 -4.06 22.23 31.48
C GLN A 334 -5.56 22.51 31.32
N THR A 335 -6.14 22.29 30.13
CA THR A 335 -7.53 22.68 29.87
C THR A 335 -8.37 21.53 29.32
N VAL A 336 -7.99 20.97 28.17
CA VAL A 336 -8.80 19.95 27.48
C VAL A 336 -8.94 18.68 28.32
N PHE A 337 -7.86 18.25 28.97
CA PHE A 337 -7.84 17.04 29.79
C PHE A 337 -8.83 17.10 30.95
N HIS A 338 -8.82 18.21 31.69
CA HIS A 338 -9.70 18.43 32.84
C HIS A 338 -11.15 18.68 32.43
N GLU A 339 -11.39 19.53 31.41
CA GLU A 339 -12.76 19.89 31.03
C GLU A 339 -13.53 18.76 30.37
N LEU A 340 -12.84 17.86 29.65
CA LEU A 340 -13.45 16.66 29.08
C LEU A 340 -13.42 15.46 30.04
N ASN A 341 -12.99 15.66 31.29
CA ASN A 341 -12.92 14.65 32.34
C ASN A 341 -12.12 13.40 31.93
N PHE A 342 -11.02 13.56 31.20
CA PHE A 342 -10.20 12.44 30.75
C PHE A 342 -9.50 11.70 31.89
N GLU A 343 -9.40 12.29 33.08
CA GLU A 343 -8.90 11.64 34.31
C GLU A 343 -9.66 10.37 34.65
N ARG A 344 -10.92 10.26 34.22
CA ARG A 344 -11.75 9.07 34.43
C ARG A 344 -11.30 7.88 33.59
N PHE A 345 -10.51 8.13 32.54
CA PHE A 345 -10.13 7.13 31.55
C PHE A 345 -8.62 6.93 31.45
N VAL A 346 -7.83 7.97 31.72
CA VAL A 346 -6.37 7.96 31.57
C VAL A 346 -5.72 8.51 32.84
N LYS A 347 -4.70 7.81 33.33
CA LYS A 347 -3.92 8.26 34.49
C LYS A 347 -2.97 9.39 34.07
N ALA A 348 -2.88 10.43 34.91
CA ALA A 348 -2.09 11.63 34.65
C ALA A 348 -0.60 11.50 35.01
N ASP A 349 -0.11 10.28 35.33
CA ASP A 349 1.26 10.05 35.78
C ASP A 349 2.30 10.15 34.67
N ARG A 350 1.88 10.14 33.39
CA ARG A 350 2.74 10.41 32.23
C ARG A 350 2.05 11.32 31.22
N PRO A 351 2.77 12.23 30.57
CA PRO A 351 2.23 13.06 29.50
C PRO A 351 1.81 12.17 28.32
N ILE A 352 0.54 12.29 27.89
CA ILE A 352 -0.01 11.55 26.75
C ILE A 352 0.65 12.02 25.43
N PHE A 353 0.89 13.32 25.32
CA PHE A 353 1.58 13.97 24.21
C PHE A 353 2.82 14.69 24.75
N ALA A 354 3.99 14.33 24.23
CA ALA A 354 5.28 14.87 24.66
C ALA A 354 6.29 14.97 23.49
N TRP A 355 5.79 15.11 22.25
CA TRP A 355 6.65 15.21 21.08
C TRP A 355 7.43 16.52 21.04
N GLY A 356 6.93 17.60 21.65
CA GLY A 356 7.67 18.85 21.77
C GLY A 356 9.01 18.66 22.49
N GLU A 357 9.01 17.88 23.58
CA GLU A 357 10.23 17.53 24.31
C GLU A 357 11.08 16.50 23.54
N HIS A 358 10.46 15.40 23.09
CA HIS A 358 11.20 14.32 22.42
C HIS A 358 11.85 14.73 21.09
N LEU A 359 11.33 15.78 20.42
CA LEU A 359 11.84 16.28 19.16
C LEU A 359 12.61 17.61 19.32
N GLN A 360 12.89 18.08 20.53
CA GLN A 360 13.56 19.37 20.74
C GLN A 360 14.89 19.49 19.99
N ASP A 361 15.65 18.40 19.93
CA ASP A 361 16.92 18.30 19.18
C ASP A 361 16.75 17.63 17.80
N GLY A 362 15.54 17.64 17.23
CA GLY A 362 15.20 16.86 16.05
C GLY A 362 16.09 17.11 14.81
N LEU A 363 16.70 18.29 14.68
CA LEU A 363 17.64 18.59 13.58
C LEU A 363 18.95 17.79 13.67
N THR A 364 19.40 17.40 14.86
CA THR A 364 20.65 16.64 15.07
C THR A 364 20.42 15.21 15.56
N LEU A 365 19.21 14.92 16.07
CA LEU A 365 18.84 13.62 16.64
C LEU A 365 18.91 12.46 15.63
N PHE A 366 18.57 12.74 14.36
CA PHE A 366 18.51 11.71 13.33
C PHE A 366 19.76 11.73 12.44
N GLN A 367 20.29 10.54 12.15
CA GLN A 367 21.52 10.38 11.39
C GLN A 367 21.34 10.65 9.89
N ASN A 368 20.16 10.34 9.36
CA ASN A 368 19.83 10.47 7.95
C ASN A 368 18.31 10.38 7.74
N TRP A 369 17.86 10.59 6.51
CA TRP A 369 16.46 10.46 6.11
C TRP A 369 15.84 9.12 6.51
N ALA A 370 16.55 8.00 6.37
CA ALA A 370 15.98 6.68 6.65
C ALA A 370 15.73 6.47 8.16
N HIS A 371 16.65 6.93 9.03
CA HIS A 371 16.45 6.92 10.47
C HIS A 371 15.25 7.80 10.85
N TRP A 372 15.18 9.02 10.32
CA TRP A 372 14.03 9.91 10.53
C TRP A 372 12.71 9.30 10.05
N ASP A 373 12.67 8.79 8.82
CA ASP A 373 11.46 8.25 8.22
C ASP A 373 10.98 7.00 8.98
N HIS A 374 11.90 6.16 9.48
CA HIS A 374 11.57 5.03 10.34
C HIS A 374 10.92 5.49 11.66
N VAL A 375 11.55 6.42 12.39
CA VAL A 375 11.02 6.93 13.67
C VAL A 375 9.67 7.60 13.45
N LYS A 376 9.54 8.44 12.42
CA LYS A 376 8.28 9.07 12.05
C LYS A 376 7.17 8.02 11.80
N GLN A 377 7.45 7.00 10.98
CA GLN A 377 6.44 6.04 10.54
C GLN A 377 6.09 4.96 11.55
N HIS A 378 7.02 4.59 12.43
CA HIS A 378 6.86 3.45 13.35
C HIS A 378 6.71 3.87 14.81
N VAL A 379 7.03 5.12 15.14
CA VAL A 379 6.97 5.64 16.50
C VAL A 379 6.01 6.82 16.55
N ILE A 380 6.32 7.93 15.86
CA ILE A 380 5.59 9.18 16.01
C ILE A 380 4.15 9.07 15.48
N GLU A 381 3.96 8.75 14.20
CA GLU A 381 2.64 8.70 13.57
C GLU A 381 1.72 7.66 14.26
N PRO A 382 2.15 6.39 14.48
CA PRO A 382 1.26 5.38 15.05
C PRO A 382 0.88 5.66 16.51
N GLN A 383 1.83 6.08 17.35
CA GLN A 383 1.54 6.38 18.75
C GLN A 383 0.63 7.61 18.87
N THR A 384 0.85 8.62 18.03
CA THR A 384 0.00 9.81 17.97
C THR A 384 -1.42 9.45 17.58
N GLU A 385 -1.61 8.71 16.48
CA GLU A 385 -2.95 8.32 16.05
C GLU A 385 -3.65 7.42 17.06
N THR A 386 -2.92 6.49 17.69
CA THR A 386 -3.49 5.62 18.73
C THR A 386 -4.00 6.44 19.91
N ALA A 387 -3.21 7.41 20.39
CA ALA A 387 -3.60 8.29 21.48
C ALA A 387 -4.79 9.19 21.11
N LEU A 388 -4.73 9.82 19.93
CA LEU A 388 -5.81 10.69 19.43
C LEU A 388 -7.11 9.91 19.22
N GLN A 389 -7.06 8.71 18.63
CA GLN A 389 -8.24 7.87 18.44
C GLN A 389 -8.88 7.46 19.78
N ALA A 390 -8.08 6.99 20.73
CA ALA A 390 -8.57 6.57 22.04
C ALA A 390 -9.28 7.73 22.77
N LEU A 391 -8.71 8.93 22.73
CA LEU A 391 -9.31 10.11 23.34
C LEU A 391 -10.51 10.64 22.57
N ARG A 392 -10.50 10.59 21.23
CA ARG A 392 -11.63 11.01 20.39
C ARG A 392 -12.90 10.22 20.69
N GLU A 393 -12.77 8.91 20.85
CA GLU A 393 -13.89 8.04 21.26
C GLU A 393 -14.48 8.46 22.62
N LYS A 394 -13.64 8.90 23.55
CA LYS A 394 -14.07 9.40 24.87
C LYS A 394 -14.62 10.82 24.83
N ALA A 395 -14.11 11.64 23.92
CA ALA A 395 -14.54 13.03 23.74
C ALA A 395 -15.98 13.15 23.21
N GLY A 396 -16.48 12.11 22.52
CA GLY A 396 -17.88 12.03 22.10
C GLY A 396 -18.34 13.16 21.16
N GLY A 397 -17.43 13.71 20.34
CA GLY A 397 -17.74 14.82 19.42
C GLY A 397 -17.75 16.21 20.08
N ALA A 398 -17.10 16.39 21.22
CA ALA A 398 -16.98 17.70 21.86
C ALA A 398 -16.20 18.69 20.95
N ALA A 399 -16.79 19.84 20.63
CA ALA A 399 -16.17 20.87 19.79
C ALA A 399 -14.79 21.34 20.32
N LYS A 400 -14.62 21.35 21.65
CA LYS A 400 -13.34 21.69 22.28
C LYS A 400 -12.24 20.67 21.95
N TRP A 401 -12.59 19.38 21.91
CA TRP A 401 -11.68 18.33 21.46
C TRP A 401 -11.33 18.52 20.00
N GLU A 402 -12.32 18.69 19.12
CA GLU A 402 -12.10 18.83 17.68
C GLU A 402 -11.19 20.03 17.35
N GLY A 403 -11.41 21.16 18.01
CA GLY A 403 -10.57 22.35 17.87
C GLY A 403 -9.13 22.11 18.34
N TRP A 404 -8.96 21.50 19.51
CA TRP A 404 -7.62 21.19 20.03
C TRP A 404 -6.90 20.15 19.18
N GLU A 405 -7.58 19.07 18.81
CA GLU A 405 -7.03 17.99 17.99
C GLU A 405 -6.54 18.53 16.64
N THR A 406 -7.33 19.39 15.99
CA THR A 406 -6.95 20.04 14.73
C THR A 406 -5.68 20.88 14.93
N PHE A 407 -5.66 21.75 15.94
CA PHE A 407 -4.52 22.61 16.22
C PHE A 407 -3.24 21.81 16.54
N TYR A 408 -3.35 20.77 17.38
CA TYR A 408 -2.23 19.88 17.71
C TYR A 408 -1.68 19.17 16.47
N ARG A 409 -2.57 18.65 15.62
CA ARG A 409 -2.19 18.00 14.35
C ARG A 409 -1.45 18.95 13.43
N ASP A 410 -1.89 20.21 13.32
CA ASP A 410 -1.22 21.23 12.52
C ASP A 410 0.19 21.53 13.04
N CYS A 411 0.35 21.68 14.37
CA CYS A 411 1.67 21.89 14.99
C CYS A 411 2.61 20.71 14.75
N LEU A 412 2.14 19.48 14.99
CA LEU A 412 2.96 18.28 14.80
C LEU A 412 3.31 18.08 13.33
N ALA A 413 2.37 18.31 12.41
CA ALA A 413 2.60 18.23 10.98
C ALA A 413 3.67 19.23 10.51
N ALA A 414 3.68 20.45 11.07
CA ALA A 414 4.70 21.45 10.77
C ALA A 414 6.11 20.98 11.16
N VAL A 415 6.27 20.46 12.39
CA VAL A 415 7.53 19.88 12.89
C VAL A 415 7.99 18.71 12.02
N ILE A 416 7.09 17.76 11.76
CA ILE A 416 7.37 16.58 10.93
C ILE A 416 7.79 16.98 9.50
N ASN A 417 7.15 18.01 8.92
CA ASN A 417 7.48 18.50 7.58
C ASN A 417 8.90 19.08 7.55
N THR A 418 9.23 19.97 8.49
CA THR A 418 10.56 20.57 8.62
C THR A 418 11.65 19.51 8.76
N LEU A 419 11.48 18.55 9.68
CA LEU A 419 12.43 17.46 9.87
C LEU A 419 12.56 16.56 8.63
N SER A 420 11.44 16.28 7.95
CA SER A 420 11.46 15.50 6.71
C SER A 420 12.24 16.19 5.59
N ARG A 421 12.10 17.51 5.44
CA ARG A 421 12.84 18.30 4.44
C ARG A 421 14.32 18.45 4.80
N TYR A 422 14.61 18.64 6.08
CA TYR A 422 15.98 18.84 6.56
C TYR A 422 16.83 17.55 6.45
N HIS A 423 16.30 16.43 6.93
CA HIS A 423 16.98 15.12 6.88
C HIS A 423 16.93 14.49 5.49
N GLY A 424 16.05 14.98 4.60
CA GLY A 424 15.92 14.55 3.22
C GLY A 424 17.00 15.03 2.26
N ARG A 425 17.96 15.88 2.70
CA ARG A 425 18.98 16.49 1.82
C ARG A 425 19.89 15.47 1.15
N ASP A 426 20.42 14.50 1.90
CA ASP A 426 21.27 13.45 1.33
C ASP A 426 20.48 12.55 0.36
N ALA A 427 19.23 12.22 0.73
CA ALA A 427 18.32 11.47 -0.13
C ALA A 427 17.96 12.26 -1.41
N ALA A 428 17.89 13.59 -1.34
CA ALA A 428 17.67 14.46 -2.50
C ALA A 428 18.88 14.41 -3.46
N ALA A 429 20.11 14.51 -2.94
CA ALA A 429 21.31 14.43 -3.77
C ALA A 429 21.43 13.07 -4.49
N ASP A 430 21.08 11.97 -3.81
CA ASP A 430 21.05 10.64 -4.40
C ASP A 430 19.89 10.48 -5.40
N ALA A 431 18.72 11.05 -5.11
CA ALA A 431 17.60 11.09 -6.04
C ALA A 431 17.96 11.86 -7.32
N ASP A 432 18.66 13.00 -7.22
CA ASP A 432 19.11 13.79 -8.37
C ASP A 432 20.19 13.07 -9.18
N ARG A 433 21.10 12.36 -8.50
CA ARG A 433 22.09 11.50 -9.16
C ARG A 433 21.40 10.39 -9.95
N LEU A 434 20.46 9.68 -9.33
CA LEU A 434 19.70 8.62 -9.99
C LEU A 434 18.87 9.19 -11.14
N SER A 435 18.22 10.34 -10.95
CA SER A 435 17.45 11.05 -11.98
C SER A 435 18.28 11.34 -13.23
N ARG A 436 19.53 11.83 -13.07
CA ARG A 436 20.47 12.05 -14.18
C ARG A 436 20.90 10.75 -14.87
N GLN A 437 21.18 9.71 -14.08
CA GLN A 437 21.54 8.39 -14.63
C GLN A 437 20.39 7.79 -15.46
N LEU A 438 19.14 7.98 -15.01
CA LEU A 438 17.95 7.57 -15.76
C LEU A 438 17.80 8.36 -17.06
N ASP A 439 18.09 9.67 -17.07
CA ASP A 439 18.05 10.50 -18.28
C ASP A 439 19.09 10.09 -19.32
N GLU A 440 20.26 9.66 -18.86
CA GLU A 440 21.33 9.15 -19.73
C GLU A 440 20.97 7.76 -20.29
N ALA A 441 20.47 6.86 -19.43
CA ALA A 441 20.11 5.50 -19.82
C ALA A 441 18.86 5.44 -20.71
N VAL A 442 17.87 6.29 -20.44
CA VAL A 442 16.58 6.31 -21.13
C VAL A 442 16.20 7.77 -21.44
N PRO A 443 16.68 8.35 -22.56
CA PRO A 443 16.50 9.77 -22.87
C PRO A 443 15.04 10.27 -22.89
N GLY A 444 14.07 9.39 -23.19
CA GLY A 444 12.65 9.71 -23.15
C GLY A 444 12.13 10.09 -21.75
N LEU A 445 12.87 9.78 -20.68
CA LEU A 445 12.54 10.17 -19.31
C LEU A 445 12.83 11.65 -19.01
N LYS A 446 13.63 12.33 -19.85
CA LYS A 446 13.96 13.77 -19.68
C LYS A 446 12.73 14.68 -19.70
N THR A 447 11.62 14.23 -20.30
CA THR A 447 10.35 14.97 -20.31
C THR A 447 9.62 14.92 -18.96
N SER A 448 10.14 14.19 -17.98
CA SER A 448 9.60 14.11 -16.62
C SER A 448 10.59 14.73 -15.63
N PRO A 449 10.27 15.88 -15.00
CA PRO A 449 11.20 16.55 -14.10
C PRO A 449 11.47 15.76 -12.81
N ALA A 450 10.45 15.15 -12.21
CA ALA A 450 10.57 14.49 -10.91
C ALA A 450 11.00 13.02 -11.03
N LEU A 451 11.81 12.55 -10.06
CA LEU A 451 12.24 11.15 -10.01
C LEU A 451 11.03 10.19 -9.87
N SER A 452 9.99 10.61 -9.14
CA SER A 452 8.74 9.87 -8.99
C SER A 452 8.07 9.60 -10.34
N GLN A 453 7.96 10.64 -11.18
CA GLN A 453 7.39 10.54 -12.52
C GLN A 453 8.23 9.62 -13.41
N LYS A 454 9.57 9.73 -13.34
CA LYS A 454 10.46 8.84 -14.09
C LYS A 454 10.31 7.37 -13.68
N ALA A 455 10.31 7.08 -12.38
CA ALA A 455 10.12 5.74 -11.85
C ALA A 455 8.76 5.13 -12.25
N LEU A 456 7.68 5.93 -12.17
CA LEU A 456 6.36 5.51 -12.63
C LEU A 456 6.34 5.24 -14.14
N ARG A 457 6.94 6.12 -14.95
CA ARG A 457 6.99 5.94 -16.41
C ARG A 457 7.74 4.67 -16.81
N VAL A 458 8.78 4.28 -16.08
CA VAL A 458 9.44 2.98 -16.33
C VAL A 458 8.43 1.85 -16.16
N LEU A 459 7.75 1.77 -15.01
CA LEU A 459 6.78 0.71 -14.73
C LEU A 459 5.59 0.72 -15.71
N LEU A 460 5.07 1.91 -16.01
CA LEU A 460 4.01 2.11 -17.01
C LEU A 460 4.44 1.74 -18.43
N ASN A 461 5.72 1.49 -18.71
CA ASN A 461 6.20 1.02 -20.01
C ASN A 461 6.66 -0.45 -20.00
N VAL A 462 6.58 -1.14 -18.87
CA VAL A 462 6.84 -2.58 -18.81
C VAL A 462 5.68 -3.34 -19.45
N SER A 463 6.01 -4.27 -20.35
CA SER A 463 5.05 -5.17 -20.98
C SER A 463 4.55 -6.21 -19.96
N GLY A 464 3.24 -6.47 -19.94
CA GLY A 464 2.62 -7.41 -18.99
C GLY A 464 2.27 -6.80 -17.63
N LEU A 465 2.57 -5.51 -17.39
CA LEU A 465 2.08 -4.77 -16.23
C LEU A 465 0.77 -4.03 -16.55
N ASP A 466 -0.32 -4.41 -15.89
CA ASP A 466 -1.64 -3.83 -16.13
C ASP A 466 -1.93 -2.64 -15.20
N GLY A 467 -1.49 -2.68 -13.94
CA GLY A 467 -1.74 -1.61 -12.97
C GLY A 467 -0.56 -1.32 -12.04
N VAL A 468 -0.16 -0.05 -11.96
CA VAL A 468 0.85 0.46 -11.01
C VAL A 468 0.14 1.14 -9.85
N LEU A 469 0.25 0.60 -8.64
CA LEU A 469 -0.48 1.11 -7.47
C LEU A 469 0.32 2.17 -6.74
N LEU A 470 -0.09 3.43 -6.90
CA LEU A 470 0.56 4.56 -6.25
C LEU A 470 -0.23 5.00 -5.01
N GLY A 471 0.47 5.16 -3.89
CA GLY A 471 -0.08 5.73 -2.66
C GLY A 471 -0.35 7.23 -2.76
N MET A 472 -1.42 7.61 -3.45
CA MET A 472 -1.77 9.01 -3.76
C MET A 472 -2.53 9.68 -2.60
N ARG A 473 -1.90 9.78 -1.43
CA ARG A 473 -2.53 10.36 -0.23
C ARG A 473 -2.82 11.86 -0.32
N ARG A 474 -2.30 12.56 -1.33
CA ARG A 474 -2.48 14.01 -1.50
C ARG A 474 -2.80 14.33 -2.95
N PRO A 475 -3.60 15.39 -3.22
CA PRO A 475 -3.87 15.84 -4.59
C PRO A 475 -2.62 16.01 -5.45
N ALA A 476 -1.54 16.60 -4.91
CA ALA A 476 -0.27 16.75 -5.63
C ALA A 476 0.35 15.40 -6.08
N TYR A 477 0.16 14.31 -5.32
CA TYR A 477 0.65 12.98 -5.71
C TYR A 477 -0.20 12.38 -6.83
N VAL A 478 -1.49 12.72 -6.88
CA VAL A 478 -2.37 12.37 -8.00
C VAL A 478 -1.90 13.09 -9.26
N GLU A 479 -1.64 14.39 -9.16
CA GLU A 479 -1.17 15.21 -10.29
C GLU A 479 0.14 14.66 -10.87
N ASP A 480 1.13 14.36 -10.02
CA ASP A 480 2.39 13.72 -10.42
C ASP A 480 2.15 12.39 -11.14
N GLY A 481 1.26 11.56 -10.59
CA GLY A 481 0.88 10.28 -11.19
C GLY A 481 0.22 10.44 -12.55
N ILE A 482 -0.71 11.40 -12.67
CA ILE A 482 -1.42 11.70 -13.93
C ILE A 482 -0.47 12.25 -14.99
N MET A 483 0.51 13.07 -14.60
CA MET A 483 1.57 13.52 -15.52
C MET A 483 2.36 12.34 -16.09
N ALA A 484 2.79 11.41 -15.22
CA ALA A 484 3.49 10.20 -15.66
C ALA A 484 2.60 9.30 -16.54
N LEU A 485 1.32 9.17 -16.19
CA LEU A 485 0.34 8.36 -16.90
C LEU A 485 0.02 8.90 -18.31
N ARG A 486 -0.06 10.23 -18.46
CA ARG A 486 -0.37 10.89 -19.73
C ARG A 486 0.85 11.13 -20.62
N ALA A 487 2.06 10.95 -20.09
CA ALA A 487 3.29 11.14 -20.84
C ALA A 487 3.38 10.17 -22.02
N GLU A 488 4.14 10.56 -23.04
CA GLU A 488 4.41 9.72 -24.20
C GLU A 488 5.08 8.40 -23.78
N ARG A 489 4.67 7.35 -24.49
CA ARG A 489 5.20 5.99 -24.33
C ARG A 489 6.69 5.99 -24.65
N ILE A 490 7.47 5.25 -23.87
CA ILE A 490 8.90 5.05 -24.12
C ILE A 490 9.08 3.60 -24.54
N ASP A 491 9.63 3.40 -25.73
CA ASP A 491 10.00 2.06 -26.19
C ASP A 491 11.26 1.57 -25.48
N GLN A 492 11.30 0.28 -25.16
CA GLN A 492 12.49 -0.43 -24.64
C GLN A 492 13.11 0.17 -23.36
N VAL A 493 12.30 0.41 -22.32
CA VAL A 493 12.79 0.95 -21.03
C VAL A 493 13.64 -0.04 -20.22
N LEU A 494 13.42 -1.35 -20.35
CA LEU A 494 14.00 -2.33 -19.42
C LEU A 494 15.49 -2.62 -19.67
N LEU A 495 15.91 -2.78 -20.93
CA LEU A 495 17.28 -3.18 -21.25
C LEU A 495 18.32 -2.11 -20.85
N PRO A 496 18.11 -0.81 -21.11
CA PRO A 496 19.04 0.22 -20.63
C PRO A 496 19.12 0.29 -19.10
N LEU A 497 18.00 0.05 -18.40
CA LEU A 497 17.96 0.05 -16.94
C LEU A 497 18.67 -1.15 -16.35
N GLN A 498 18.50 -2.34 -16.94
CA GLN A 498 19.24 -3.54 -16.53
C GLN A 498 20.75 -3.26 -16.58
N LYS A 499 21.25 -2.69 -17.68
CA LYS A 499 22.66 -2.30 -17.83
C LYS A 499 23.11 -1.28 -16.78
N LEU A 500 22.25 -0.30 -16.46
CA LEU A 500 22.55 0.72 -15.45
C LEU A 500 22.77 0.09 -14.08
N PHE A 501 21.89 -0.81 -13.65
CA PHE A 501 21.95 -1.43 -12.32
C PHE A 501 23.02 -2.53 -12.22
N ASP A 502 23.20 -3.35 -13.25
CA ASP A 502 24.28 -4.34 -13.31
C ASP A 502 25.66 -3.69 -13.15
N HIS A 503 25.86 -2.52 -13.77
CA HIS A 503 27.10 -1.76 -13.67
C HIS A 503 27.34 -1.15 -12.28
N GLN A 504 26.27 -0.78 -11.58
CA GLN A 504 26.36 -0.28 -10.20
C GLN A 504 26.73 -1.39 -9.22
N ASP A 505 26.16 -2.59 -9.38
CA ASP A 505 26.46 -3.73 -8.52
C ASP A 505 27.88 -4.27 -8.74
N THR A 506 28.38 -4.26 -9.99
CA THR A 506 29.80 -4.59 -10.25
C THR A 506 30.76 -3.56 -9.63
N LYS A 507 30.42 -2.27 -9.63
CA LYS A 507 31.23 -1.24 -8.97
C LYS A 507 31.19 -1.35 -7.44
N ALA A 508 30.05 -1.71 -6.86
CA ALA A 508 29.91 -1.94 -5.42
C ALA A 508 30.74 -3.15 -4.97
N ARG A 509 30.69 -4.27 -5.71
CA ARG A 509 31.48 -5.48 -5.44
C ARG A 509 32.99 -5.32 -5.60
N ARG A 510 33.46 -4.31 -6.35
CA ARG A 510 34.89 -3.99 -6.49
C ARG A 510 35.42 -3.06 -5.39
N LYS A 511 34.53 -2.45 -4.59
CA LYS A 511 34.89 -1.52 -3.50
C LYS A 511 34.76 -2.15 -2.11
N ALA A 512 34.07 -3.28 -1.99
CA ALA A 512 34.09 -4.17 -0.84
C ALA A 512 35.18 -5.21 -1.03
#